data_AF-A0A966YDZ6-F1
#
_entry.id   AF-A0A966YDZ6-F1
#
_cell.length_a   1.000
_cell.length_b   1.000
_cell.length_c   1.000
_cell.angle_alpha   90.00
_cell.angle_beta   90.00
_cell.angle_gamma   90.00
#
_symmetry.space_group_name_H-M   'P 1'
#
loop_
_entity.id
_entity.type
_entity.pdbx_description
1 polymer ?
#
loop_
_entity_poly.entity_id
_entity_poly.type
_entity_poly.pdbx_seq_one_letter_code
_entity_poly.pdbx_strand_id
1 'polypeptide(L)' 'LTGPSNCTMYPIIRQEIESFNIIFGFPSDVGVTIEKCVEANAYYDPSEASITICTEFDAHLRQQFNNL' A
#
# COMPACT_ATOMS: atom_id res chain seq x y z
N LEU A 1 0.09 9.54 -0.24
CA LEU A 1 0.22 8.47 0.78
C LEU A 1 -0.25 9.00 2.13
N THR A 2 -1.21 8.33 2.74
CA THR A 2 -1.66 8.53 4.12
C THR A 2 -1.59 7.20 4.87
N GLY A 3 -1.44 7.24 6.19
CA GLY A 3 -1.54 6.02 7.00
C GLY A 3 -1.25 6.20 8.48
N PRO A 4 -1.46 5.14 9.29
CA PRO A 4 -1.30 5.21 10.74
C PRO A 4 0.17 5.44 11.11
N SER A 5 0.39 6.29 12.12
CA SER A 5 1.72 6.80 12.51
C SER A 5 2.73 5.71 12.91
N ASN A 6 2.24 4.53 13.30
CA ASN A 6 3.06 3.41 13.78
C ASN A 6 3.12 2.23 12.79
N CYS A 7 2.79 2.43 11.51
CA CYS A 7 2.90 1.38 10.50
C CYS A 7 4.34 1.24 9.98
N THR A 8 4.95 0.08 10.22
CA THR A 8 6.32 -0.25 9.77
C THR A 8 6.49 -0.29 8.25
N MET A 9 5.43 -0.58 7.50
CA MET A 9 5.47 -0.58 6.03
C MET A 9 5.49 0.83 5.44
N TYR A 10 4.96 1.82 6.15
CA TYR A 10 4.75 3.18 5.63
C TYR A 10 6.00 3.79 4.97
N PRO A 11 7.19 3.81 5.60
CA PRO A 11 8.38 4.40 4.97
C PRO A 11 8.81 3.65 3.70
N ILE A 12 8.65 2.32 3.66
CA ILE A 12 9.01 1.50 2.49
C ILE A 12 8.06 1.80 1.33
N ILE A 13 6.75 1.74 1.57
CA ILE A 13 5.74 2.04 0.54
C ILE A 13 5.88 3.48 0.03
N ARG A 14 6.20 4.43 0.92
CA ARG A 14 6.45 5.82 0.51
C ARG A 14 7.61 5.90 -0.49
N GLN A 15 8.73 5.27 -0.17
CA GLN A 15 9.90 5.26 -1.04
C GLN A 15 9.59 4.63 -2.40
N GLU A 16 8.87 3.51 -2.44
CA GLU A 16 8.46 2.86 -3.69
C GLU A 16 7.55 3.76 -4.54
N ILE A 17 6.60 4.47 -3.93
CA ILE A 17 5.75 5.44 -4.64
C ILE A 17 6.60 6.57 -5.25
N GLU A 18 7.58 7.08 -4.50
CA GLU A 18 8.50 8.13 -5.00
C GLU A 18 9.30 7.62 -6.21
N SER A 19 9.78 6.37 -6.17
CA SER A 19 10.45 5.72 -7.31
C SER A 19 9.50 5.51 -8.50
N PHE A 20 8.27 5.05 -8.27
CA PHE A 20 7.29 4.84 -9.34
C PHE A 20 6.89 6.13 -10.03
N ASN A 21 6.75 7.25 -9.30
CA ASN A 21 6.42 8.54 -9.89
C ASN A 21 7.52 9.08 -10.83
N ILE A 22 8.76 8.59 -10.73
CA ILE A 22 9.83 8.93 -11.69
C ILE A 22 9.68 8.13 -12.99
N ILE A 23 9.19 6.89 -12.90
CA ILE A 23 9.15 5.93 -14.01
C ILE A 23 7.82 6.00 -14.75
N PHE A 24 6.72 6.22 -14.04
CA PHE A 24 5.36 6.15 -14.56
C PHE A 24 4.70 7.52 -14.54
N GLY A 25 4.19 7.93 -15.70
CA GLY A 25 3.26 9.05 -15.84
C GLY A 25 1.84 8.54 -15.98
N PHE A 26 1.03 8.64 -14.93
CA PHE A 26 -0.39 8.30 -14.99
C PHE A 26 -1.21 9.48 -15.53
N PRO A 27 -2.34 9.23 -16.22
CA PRO A 27 -3.20 10.30 -16.75
C PRO A 27 -3.90 11.11 -15.66
N SER A 28 -3.87 10.64 -14.41
CA SER A 28 -4.38 11.31 -13.22
C SER A 28 -3.60 10.87 -12.00
N ASP A 29 -3.70 11.63 -10.91
CA ASP A 29 -3.16 11.23 -9.62
C ASP A 29 -3.86 9.95 -9.14
N VAL A 30 -3.07 9.04 -8.57
CA VAL A 30 -3.57 7.82 -7.92
C VAL A 30 -3.32 7.94 -6.43
N GLY A 31 -4.40 7.93 -5.65
CA GLY A 31 -4.33 7.96 -4.20
C GLY A 31 -3.71 6.67 -3.66
N VAL A 32 -2.93 6.75 -2.59
CA VAL A 32 -2.49 5.56 -1.84
C VAL A 32 -2.73 5.78 -0.36
N THR A 33 -3.40 4.84 0.28
CA THR A 33 -3.71 4.84 1.71
C THR A 33 -3.26 3.51 2.33
N ILE A 34 -2.59 3.59 3.48
CA ILE A 34 -2.35 2.44 4.34
C ILE A 34 -3.29 2.58 5.53
N GLU A 35 -4.13 1.59 5.80
CA GLU A 35 -5.07 1.67 6.91
C GLU A 35 -5.36 0.31 7.53
N LYS A 36 -6.05 0.32 8.67
CA LYS A 36 -6.50 -0.90 9.31
C LYS A 36 -7.78 -1.39 8.63
N CYS A 37 -7.78 -2.65 8.20
CA CYS A 37 -8.94 -3.29 7.61
C CYS A 37 -9.48 -4.40 8.55
N VAL A 38 -10.22 -5.35 7.99
CA VAL A 38 -10.64 -6.59 8.65
C VAL A 38 -9.91 -7.81 8.08
N GLU A 39 -9.32 -7.67 6.89
CA GLU A 39 -8.66 -8.76 6.15
C GLU A 39 -7.30 -8.32 5.61
N ALA A 40 -6.40 -9.28 5.43
CA ALA A 40 -5.12 -9.07 4.78
C ALA A 40 -5.32 -8.86 3.28
N ASN A 41 -5.41 -7.60 2.86
CA ASN A 41 -5.76 -7.23 1.49
C ASN A 41 -4.99 -6.00 0.99
N ALA A 42 -4.94 -5.84 -0.32
CA ALA A 42 -4.52 -4.62 -1.00
C ALA A 42 -5.30 -4.53 -2.32
N TYR A 43 -6.05 -3.45 -2.52
CA TYR A 43 -6.96 -3.33 -3.66
C TYR A 43 -6.98 -1.92 -4.23
N TYR A 44 -7.41 -1.83 -5.50
CA TYR A 44 -7.65 -0.58 -6.21
C TYR A 44 -9.15 -0.32 -6.30
N ASP A 45 -9.57 0.90 -5.93
CA ASP A 45 -10.92 1.40 -6.14
C ASP A 45 -10.95 2.28 -7.41
N PRO A 46 -11.60 1.80 -8.50
CA PRO A 46 -11.68 2.55 -9.75
C PRO A 46 -12.59 3.78 -9.67
N SER A 47 -13.48 3.86 -8.69
CA SER A 47 -14.36 5.03 -8.52
C SER A 47 -13.62 6.24 -7.95
N GLU A 48 -12.59 6.00 -7.15
CA GLU A 48 -11.79 7.03 -6.47
C GLU A 48 -10.36 7.15 -7.02
N ALA A 49 -9.99 6.32 -8.00
CA ALA A 49 -8.62 6.18 -8.49
C ALA A 49 -7.61 6.04 -7.34
N SER A 50 -7.88 5.11 -6.41
CA SER A 50 -7.09 4.97 -5.19
C SER A 50 -6.72 3.51 -4.88
N ILE A 51 -5.58 3.33 -4.24
CA ILE A 51 -5.08 2.05 -3.75
C ILE A 51 -5.16 2.07 -2.22
N THR A 52 -5.79 1.06 -1.66
CA THR A 52 -5.82 0.82 -0.21
C THR A 52 -4.99 -0.41 0.11
N ILE A 53 -4.03 -0.27 1.03
CA ILE A 53 -3.20 -1.36 1.54
C ILE A 53 -3.54 -1.56 3.01
N CYS A 54 -4.06 -2.75 3.34
CA CYS A 54 -4.43 -3.09 4.70
C CYS A 54 -3.19 -3.42 5.55
N THR A 55 -3.13 -2.91 6.78
CA THR A 55 -2.00 -3.18 7.70
C THR A 55 -1.79 -4.67 7.98
N GLU A 56 -2.85 -5.46 7.93
CA GLU A 56 -2.88 -6.91 8.10
C GLU A 56 -2.10 -7.65 7.00
N PHE A 57 -1.91 -7.01 5.84
CA PHE A 57 -1.26 -7.61 4.69
C PHE A 57 0.26 -7.84 4.92
N ASP A 58 0.95 -6.98 5.68
CA ASP A 58 2.36 -7.20 6.08
C ASP A 58 2.53 -8.54 6.80
N ALA A 59 1.70 -8.75 7.83
CA ALA A 59 1.75 -9.94 8.65
C ALA A 59 1.49 -11.20 7.82
N HIS A 60 0.52 -11.12 6.89
CA HIS A 60 0.21 -12.20 5.97
C HIS A 60 1.39 -12.53 5.05
N LEU A 61 2.01 -11.53 4.42
CA LEU A 61 3.17 -11.73 3.53
C LEU A 61 4.37 -12.30 4.28
N ARG A 62 4.65 -11.82 5.51
CA ARG A 62 5.72 -12.39 6.36
C ARG A 62 5.47 -13.85 6.68
N GLN A 63 4.23 -14.22 6.99
CA GLN A 63 3.85 -15.60 7.25
C GLN A 63 4.09 -16.46 6.00
N GLN A 64 3.68 -15.98 4.82
CA GLN A 64 3.91 -16.69 3.55
C GLN A 64 5.41 -16.88 3.28
N PHE A 65 6.22 -15.84 3.46
CA PHE A 65 7.67 -15.92 3.25
C PHE A 65 8.35 -16.93 4.18
N ASN A 66 7.93 -17.00 5.45
CA ASN A 66 8.49 -17.95 6.42
C ASN A 66 8.07 -19.42 6.18
N ASN A 67 7.07 -19.64 5.33
CA ASN A 67 6.58 -20.97 4.96
C ASN A 67 7.18 -21.46 3.63
N LEU A 68 8.09 -20.70 3.02
CA LEU A 68 8.91 -21.08 1.86
C LEU A 68 10.16 -21.85 2.33
#